data_AF-A0A563CHQ0-F1
#
_entry.id   AF-A0A563CHQ0-F1
#
_cell.length_a   1.000
_cell.length_b   1.000
_cell.length_c   1.000
_cell.angle_alpha   90.00
_cell.angle_beta   90.00
_cell.angle_gamma   90.00
#
_symmetry.space_group_name_H-M   'P 1'
#
loop_
_entity.id
_entity.type
_entity.pdbx_description
1 polymer ?
#
loop_
_entity_poly.entity_id
_entity_poly.type
_entity_poly.pdbx_seq_one_letter_code
_entity_poly.pdbx_strand_id
1 'polypeptide(L)' 'MILAVPHTRVAHTLANPFYHGHFRYLSEIHEGKHKGIISKQLFDRAQTVLERRGKPTR' A
#
# COMPACT_ATOMS: atom_id res chain seq x y z
N MET A 1 -10.46 10.37 -0.16
CA MET A 1 -10.61 8.90 -0.11
C MET A 1 -9.98 8.42 1.19
N ILE A 2 -10.80 7.90 2.11
CA ILE A 2 -10.30 7.33 3.37
C ILE A 2 -9.56 6.05 2.99
N LEU A 3 -8.23 6.06 3.00
CA LEU A 3 -7.45 4.83 2.98
C LEU A 3 -7.91 4.01 4.19
N ALA A 4 -8.54 2.87 3.93
CA ALA A 4 -8.88 1.91 4.96
C ALA A 4 -7.61 1.63 5.78
N VAL A 5 -7.60 2.07 7.04
CA VAL A 5 -6.44 1.88 7.91
C VAL A 5 -6.24 0.37 8.06
N PRO A 6 -5.09 -0.18 7.65
CA PRO A 6 -4.87 -1.62 7.72
C PRO A 6 -4.84 -2.08 9.18
N HIS A 7 -5.84 -2.86 9.61
CA HIS A 7 -5.94 -3.36 10.98
C HIS A 7 -5.03 -4.56 11.29
N THR A 8 -4.58 -5.26 10.26
CA THR A 8 -3.69 -6.42 10.41
C THR A 8 -2.31 -6.13 9.87
N ARG A 9 -1.29 -6.80 10.44
CA ARG A 9 0.09 -6.71 9.96
C ARG A 9 0.20 -7.04 8.46
N VAL A 10 -0.54 -8.05 8.00
CA VAL A 10 -0.57 -8.44 6.59
C VAL A 10 -1.10 -7.31 5.70
N ALA A 11 -2.22 -6.68 6.08
CA ALA A 11 -2.77 -5.57 5.32
C ALA A 11 -1.82 -4.36 5.32
N HIS A 12 -1.13 -4.09 6.44
CA HIS A 12 -0.13 -3.02 6.51
C HIS A 12 1.07 -3.28 5.59
N THR A 13 1.55 -4.52 5.54
CA THR A 13 2.59 -4.93 4.59
C THR A 13 2.14 -4.73 3.14
N LEU A 14 0.93 -5.17 2.80
CA LEU A 14 0.39 -5.04 1.44
C LEU A 14 0.12 -3.59 1.01
N ALA A 15 -0.06 -2.66 1.96
CA ALA A 15 -0.25 -1.23 1.69
C ALA A 15 1.05 -0.42 1.65
N ASN A 16 2.21 -1.05 1.84
CA ASN A 16 3.49 -0.36 1.85
C ASN A 16 4.03 -0.15 0.42
N PRO A 17 4.25 1.10 -0.03
CA PRO A 17 4.78 1.38 -1.36
C PRO A 17 6.19 0.84 -1.63
N PHE A 18 6.93 0.48 -0.57
CA PHE A 18 8.26 -0.12 -0.66
C PHE A 18 8.32 -1.29 -1.63
N TYR A 19 7.27 -2.12 -1.65
CA TYR A 19 7.22 -3.33 -2.47
C TYR A 19 7.13 -3.05 -3.98
N HIS A 20 6.71 -1.86 -4.41
CA HIS A 20 6.74 -1.46 -5.83
C HIS A 20 7.80 -0.39 -6.14
N GLY A 21 8.79 -0.23 -5.26
CA GLY A 21 9.94 0.65 -5.50
C GLY A 21 9.76 2.09 -5.01
N HIS A 22 8.70 2.42 -4.29
CA HIS A 22 8.48 3.76 -3.73
C HIS A 22 8.61 3.74 -2.21
N PHE A 23 8.80 4.87 -1.54
CA PHE A 23 8.84 4.91 -0.07
C PHE A 23 8.09 6.14 0.45
N ARG A 24 7.66 6.08 1.71
CA ARG A 24 7.02 7.21 2.38
C ARG A 24 8.05 8.00 3.20
N TYR A 25 8.07 9.31 3.03
CA TYR A 25 8.85 10.23 3.84
C TYR A 25 8.03 11.48 4.10
N LEU A 26 7.91 11.90 5.36
CA LEU A 26 7.10 13.07 5.76
C LEU A 26 5.69 13.10 5.14
N SER A 27 5.03 11.93 5.09
CA SER A 27 3.69 11.73 4.50
C SER A 27 3.62 11.87 2.96
N GLU A 28 4.74 12.07 2.29
CA GLU A 28 4.85 12.06 0.83
C GLU A 28 5.38 10.72 0.32
N ILE A 29 5.03 10.38 -0.91
CA ILE A 29 5.53 9.17 -1.60
C ILE A 29 6.59 9.60 -2.58
N HIS A 30 7.80 9.03 -2.46
CA HIS A 30 8.91 9.28 -3.37
C HIS A 30 9.33 7.99 -4.07
N GLU A 31 9.90 8.14 -5.27
CA GLU A 31 10.52 7.03 -5.98
C GLU A 31 11.84 6.63 -5.29
N GLY A 32 11.95 5.35 -4.95
CA GLY A 32 13.15 4.77 -4.37
C GLY A 32 14.15 4.37 -5.45
N LYS A 33 15.43 4.28 -5.05
CA LYS A 33 16.49 3.77 -5.93
C LYS A 33 16.49 2.24 -6.05
N HIS A 34 15.75 1.55 -5.19
CA HIS A 34 15.69 0.09 -5.19
C HIS A 34 14.66 -0.43 -6.19
N LYS A 35 14.95 -1.60 -6.76
CA LYS A 35 13.98 -2.29 -7.62
C LYS A 35 12.82 -2.81 -6.76
N GLY A 36 11.59 -2.48 -7.16
CA GLY A 36 10.39 -3.05 -6.55
C GLY A 36 10.37 -4.57 -6.65
N ILE A 37 9.88 -5.23 -5.60
CA ILE A 37 9.67 -6.68 -5.55
C ILE A 37 8.50 -7.10 -6.44
N ILE A 38 7.49 -6.23 -6.57
CA ILE A 38 6.33 -6.41 -7.43
C ILE A 38 6.14 -5.20 -8.34
N SER A 39 5.37 -5.38 -9.43
CA SER A 39 5.01 -4.27 -10.31
C SER A 39 4.00 -3.33 -9.63
N LYS A 40 4.04 -2.04 -10.01
CA LYS A 40 3.03 -1.06 -9.58
C LYS A 40 1.60 -1.51 -9.94
N GLN A 41 1.41 -2.10 -11.12
CA GLN A 41 0.10 -2.60 -11.55
C GLN A 41 -0.45 -3.68 -10.59
N LEU A 42 0.41 -4.60 -10.11
CA LEU A 42 -0.02 -5.60 -9.13
C LEU A 42 -0.34 -4.98 -7.78
N PHE A 43 0.50 -4.03 -7.34
CA PHE A 43 0.29 -3.28 -6.11
C PHE A 43 -1.06 -2.54 -6.12
N ASP A 44 -1.37 -1.83 -7.21
CA ASP A 44 -2.61 -1.06 -7.37
C ASP A 44 -3.85 -1.98 -7.29
N ARG A 45 -3.81 -3.14 -7.95
CA ARG A 45 -4.89 -4.15 -7.87
C ARG A 45 -5.09 -4.65 -6.44
N ALA A 46 -4.00 -4.87 -5.70
CA ALA A 46 -4.07 -5.28 -4.30
C ALA A 46 -4.70 -4.17 -3.43
N GLN A 47 -4.37 -2.89 -3.68
CA GLN A 47 -5.01 -1.78 -2.96
C GLN A 47 -6.52 -1.75 -3.21
N THR A 48 -6.98 -1.94 -4.45
CA THR A 48 -8.42 -2.03 -4.75
C THR A 48 -9.11 -3.15 -3.97
N VAL A 49 -8.46 -4.31 -3.82
CA VAL A 49 -9.01 -5.42 -3.03
C VAL A 49 -9.04 -5.09 -1.54
N LEU A 50 -7.98 -4.46 -1.02
CA LEU A 50 -7.91 -4.01 0.37
C LEU A 50 -8.98 -2.97 0.70
N GLU A 51 -9.23 -2.01 -0.21
CA GLU A 51 -10.29 -1.01 -0.06
C GLU A 51 -11.67 -1.67 -0.04
N ARG A 52 -11.94 -2.60 -0.97
CA ARG A 52 -13.23 -3.30 -1.04
C ARG A 52 -13.49 -4.20 0.17
N ARG A 53 -12.45 -4.84 0.71
CA ARG A 53 -12.54 -5.79 1.84
C ARG A 53 -12.27 -5.14 3.20
N GLY A 54 -11.86 -3.88 3.22
CA GLY A 54 -11.59 -3.12 4.43
C GLY A 54 -12.87 -3.01 5.24
N LYS A 55 -12.85 -3.51 6.48
CA LYS A 55 -13.98 -3.33 7.39
C LYS A 55 -14.09 -1.84 7.74
N PRO A 56 -15.30 -1.24 7.70
CA PRO A 56 -15.47 0.11 8.22
C PRO A 56 -15.07 0.15 9.70
N THR A 57 -14.17 1.07 10.06
CA THR A 57 -13.84 1.33 11.46
C THR A 57 -15.08 1.91 12.14
N ARG A 58 -15.53 1.27 13.22
CA ARG A 58 -16.66 1.71 14.05
C ARG A 58 -16.24 2.85 14.96
#